data_AF-A0A8H9G795-F1
#
_entry.id   AF-A0A8H9G795-F1
#
_cell.length_a   1.000
_cell.length_b   1.000
_cell.length_c   1.000
_cell.angle_alpha   90.00
_cell.angle_beta   90.00
_cell.angle_gamma   90.00
#
_symmetry.space_group_name_H-M   'P 1'
#
loop_
_entity.id
_entity.type
_entity.pdbx_description
1 polymer ?
#
loop_
_entity_poly.entity_id
_entity_poly.type
_entity_poly.pdbx_seq_one_letter_code
_entity_poly.pdbx_strand_id
1 'polypeptide(L)'
;MDAGVALLTEDRKVLGLLPELSIRENVTIASLRTGSRKGLLPRRSQISEADALLDSLRIRAGSYDQPVSSLSGGNQQKVLLARWLLTKPKVIMFDEPTKGIDIGAKGELYDVINGLARQGLAVVVVSSYLPELLGLADRVVVLREDAIAGELPRGASEEDVLQLASGVTPSPRNDRSDNAVGQNT
;
A
#
# COMPACT_ATOMS: atom_id res chain seq x y z
N MET A 1 13.24 13.52 7.34
CA MET A 1 12.18 13.77 6.36
C MET A 1 11.27 14.81 6.98
N ASP A 2 11.38 16.06 6.57
CA ASP A 2 10.75 17.17 7.30
C ASP A 2 9.22 17.26 7.07
N ALA A 3 8.70 16.64 6.00
CA ALA A 3 7.27 16.60 5.70
C ALA A 3 6.51 15.39 6.30
N GLY A 4 7.20 14.40 6.87
CA GLY A 4 6.56 13.21 7.46
C GLY A 4 5.91 12.24 6.45
N VAL A 5 6.33 12.27 5.18
CA VAL A 5 5.85 11.40 4.11
C VAL A 5 6.89 10.31 3.81
N ALA A 6 6.44 9.06 3.68
CA ALA A 6 7.26 7.94 3.23
C ALA A 6 6.66 7.28 1.98
N LEU A 7 7.51 6.78 1.09
CA LEU A 7 7.12 6.06 -0.12
C LEU A 7 7.61 4.61 -0.03
N LEU A 8 6.67 3.68 -0.18
CA LEU A 8 6.94 2.27 -0.37
C LEU A 8 6.81 1.97 -1.86
N THR A 9 7.95 1.71 -2.49
CA THR A 9 8.10 1.53 -3.94
C THR A 9 7.70 0.13 -4.39
N GLU A 10 7.26 0.03 -5.65
CA GLU A 10 7.03 -1.25 -6.33
C GLU A 10 8.33 -2.07 -6.44
N ASP A 11 9.39 -1.46 -6.97
CA ASP A 11 10.68 -2.14 -7.20
C ASP A 11 11.51 -2.26 -5.92
N ARG A 12 11.06 -3.13 -5.02
CA ARG A 12 11.74 -3.39 -3.74
C ARG A 12 13.17 -3.93 -3.91
N LYS A 13 13.51 -4.56 -5.03
CA LYS A 13 14.83 -5.20 -5.21
C LYS A 13 15.89 -4.19 -5.64
N VAL A 14 15.51 -3.23 -6.48
CA VAL A 14 16.43 -2.24 -7.04
C VAL A 14 16.39 -0.95 -6.22
N LEU A 15 15.22 -0.53 -5.75
CA LEU A 15 15.00 0.79 -5.14
C LEU A 15 14.66 0.73 -3.64
N GLY A 16 14.24 -0.45 -3.14
CA GLY A 16 13.75 -0.60 -1.77
C GLY A 16 14.79 -1.15 -0.80
N LEU A 17 15.23 -2.39 -0.98
CA LEU A 17 16.01 -3.16 -0.02
C LEU A 17 17.49 -3.20 -0.39
N LEU A 18 18.32 -3.47 0.62
CA LEU A 18 19.74 -3.74 0.48
C LEU A 18 19.93 -5.25 0.69
N PRO A 19 20.03 -6.06 -0.38
CA PRO A 19 19.86 -7.52 -0.31
C PRO A 19 20.88 -8.23 0.58
N GLU A 20 22.11 -7.72 0.61
CA GLU A 20 23.22 -8.28 1.39
C GLU A 20 23.16 -7.91 2.87
N LEU A 21 22.41 -6.87 3.22
CA LEU A 21 22.25 -6.46 4.60
C LEU A 21 21.20 -7.33 5.30
N SER A 22 21.36 -7.44 6.61
CA SER A 22 20.38 -8.14 7.45
C SER A 22 19.02 -7.47 7.41
N ILE A 23 17.98 -8.21 7.80
CA ILE A 23 16.63 -7.67 7.98
C ILE A 23 16.66 -6.45 8.92
N ARG A 24 17.35 -6.57 10.05
CA ARG A 24 17.45 -5.51 11.05
C ARG A 24 18.19 -4.27 10.54
N GLU A 25 19.28 -4.44 9.80
CA GLU A 25 19.99 -3.33 9.16
C GLU A 25 19.11 -2.62 8.12
N ASN A 26 18.36 -3.40 7.33
CA ASN A 26 17.39 -2.86 6.40
C ASN A 26 16.34 -2.01 7.12
N VAL A 27 15.85 -2.39 8.30
CA VAL A 27 14.86 -1.57 9.03
C VAL A 27 15.49 -0.31 9.62
N THR A 28 16.64 -0.46 10.30
CA THR A 28 17.25 0.63 11.07
C THR A 28 17.86 1.73 10.22
N ILE A 29 18.24 1.45 8.97
CA ILE A 29 18.93 2.40 8.08
C ILE A 29 18.19 3.73 7.88
N ALA A 30 16.85 3.72 7.83
CA ALA A 30 16.06 4.94 7.63
C ALA A 30 16.03 5.85 8.86
N SER A 31 16.27 5.31 10.06
CA SER A 31 16.31 6.06 11.31
C SER A 31 17.67 6.71 11.62
N LEU A 32 18.72 6.35 10.87
CA LEU A 32 20.08 6.86 11.08
C LEU A 32 20.18 8.39 10.88
N ARG A 33 19.30 8.99 10.07
CA ARG A 33 19.29 10.44 9.83
C ARG A 33 18.52 11.24 10.88
N THR A 34 17.48 10.68 11.50
CA THR A 34 16.65 11.37 12.49
C THR A 34 17.27 11.42 13.89
N GLY A 35 18.26 10.57 14.17
CA GLY A 35 19.02 10.57 15.43
C GLY A 35 20.20 11.55 15.51
N SER A 36 20.49 12.30 14.44
CA SER A 36 21.82 12.90 14.24
C SER A 36 21.91 14.41 14.47
N ARG A 37 20.87 15.06 15.01
CA ARG A 37 20.98 16.50 15.38
C ARG A 37 21.82 16.75 16.65
N LYS A 38 22.04 15.72 17.48
CA LYS A 38 22.94 15.78 18.66
C LYS A 38 23.73 14.48 18.96
N GLY A 39 23.80 13.56 18.00
CA GLY A 39 24.60 12.33 18.12
C GLY A 39 24.04 11.34 19.13
N LEU A 40 23.90 10.08 18.69
CA LEU A 40 23.67 8.91 19.55
C LEU A 40 22.25 8.80 20.14
N LEU A 41 21.26 8.51 19.29
CA LEU A 41 20.23 7.57 19.74
C LEU A 41 20.95 6.27 20.13
N PRO A 42 20.69 5.67 21.30
CA PRO A 42 21.34 4.43 21.68
C PRO A 42 20.98 3.37 20.63
N ARG A 43 21.99 2.80 19.97
CA ARG A 43 21.82 1.72 18.97
C ARG A 43 20.89 0.60 19.49
N ARG A 44 20.93 0.35 20.81
CA ARG A 44 20.03 -0.59 21.51
C ARG A 44 18.54 -0.21 21.44
N SER A 45 18.19 1.06 21.59
CA SER A 45 16.79 1.52 21.50
C SER A 45 16.24 1.34 20.08
N GLN A 46 17.04 1.70 19.07
CA GLN A 46 16.65 1.54 17.67
C GLN A 46 16.47 0.07 17.28
N ILE A 47 17.34 -0.80 17.77
CA ILE A 47 17.21 -2.25 17.57
C ILE A 47 15.94 -2.77 18.23
N SER A 48 15.67 -2.37 19.47
CA SER A 48 14.44 -2.79 20.17
C SER A 48 13.17 -2.32 19.46
N GLU A 49 13.14 -1.07 18.97
CA GLU A 49 12.00 -0.55 18.19
C GLU A 49 11.86 -1.27 16.83
N ALA A 50 12.98 -1.56 16.17
CA ALA A 50 12.97 -2.30 14.91
C ALA A 50 12.46 -3.74 15.08
N ASP A 51 12.95 -4.45 16.09
CA ASP A 51 12.52 -5.82 16.39
C ASP A 51 11.03 -5.86 16.76
N ALA A 52 10.55 -4.91 17.57
CA ALA A 52 9.12 -4.78 17.88
C ALA A 52 8.24 -4.52 16.63
N LEU A 53 8.72 -3.71 15.68
CA LEU A 53 8.02 -3.50 14.40
C LEU A 53 8.00 -4.77 13.55
N LEU A 54 9.13 -5.46 13.43
CA LEU A 54 9.23 -6.72 12.68
C LEU A 54 8.28 -7.79 13.26
N ASP A 55 8.20 -7.88 14.59
CA ASP A 55 7.27 -8.77 15.28
C ASP A 55 5.80 -8.38 15.02
N SER A 56 5.48 -7.09 15.11
CA SER A 56 4.10 -6.60 14.88
C SER A 56 3.61 -6.86 13.46
N LEU A 57 4.52 -6.85 12.49
CA LEU A 57 4.24 -7.16 11.08
C LEU A 57 4.25 -8.66 10.79
N ARG A 58 4.55 -9.50 11.79
CA ARG A 58 4.60 -10.95 11.70
C ARG A 58 5.55 -11.42 10.59
N ILE A 59 6.76 -10.86 10.56
CA ILE A 59 7.81 -11.28 9.63
C ILE A 59 8.21 -12.73 9.94
N ARG A 60 8.10 -13.61 8.95
CA ARG A 60 8.52 -15.01 9.06
C ARG A 60 10.01 -15.10 8.73
N ALA A 61 10.85 -15.14 9.75
CA ALA A 61 12.31 -15.19 9.66
C ALA A 61 12.88 -16.12 10.74
N GLY A 62 13.93 -16.89 10.42
CA GLY A 62 14.67 -17.67 11.42
C GLY A 62 15.53 -16.80 12.35
N SER A 63 16.00 -15.66 11.84
CA SER A 63 16.70 -14.61 12.61
C SER A 63 16.56 -13.27 11.89
N TYR A 64 16.55 -12.15 12.62
CA TYR A 64 16.61 -10.80 12.03
C TYR A 64 18.03 -10.37 11.61
N ASP A 65 19.04 -11.17 11.95
CA ASP A 65 20.44 -10.98 11.51
C ASP A 65 20.75 -11.68 10.17
N GLN A 66 19.82 -12.47 9.63
CA GLN A 66 20.00 -13.07 8.31
C GLN A 66 19.80 -12.01 7.19
N PRO A 67 20.40 -12.22 6.00
CA PRO A 67 20.21 -11.34 4.85
C PRO A 67 18.73 -11.21 4.46
N VAL A 68 18.27 -10.00 4.12
CA VAL A 68 16.88 -9.78 3.69
C VAL A 68 16.54 -10.52 2.38
N SER A 69 17.55 -10.81 1.57
CA SER A 69 17.44 -11.57 0.32
C SER A 69 16.93 -13.00 0.52
N SER A 70 17.07 -13.58 1.72
CA SER A 70 16.58 -14.94 2.03
C SER A 70 15.05 -15.01 2.22
N LEU A 71 14.38 -13.87 2.40
CA LEU A 71 12.95 -13.81 2.66
C LEU A 71 12.11 -13.95 1.39
N SER A 72 10.87 -14.46 1.54
CA SER A 72 9.88 -14.39 0.47
C SER A 72 9.50 -12.95 0.12
N GLY A 73 8.98 -12.72 -1.08
CA GLY A 73 8.60 -11.37 -1.54
C GLY A 73 7.65 -10.62 -0.59
N GLY A 74 6.67 -11.32 -0.01
CA GLY A 74 5.75 -10.72 0.97
C GLY A 74 6.45 -10.29 2.26
N ASN A 75 7.39 -11.10 2.78
CA ASN A 75 8.16 -10.73 3.96
C ASN A 75 9.15 -9.60 3.67
N GLN A 76 9.77 -9.59 2.49
CA GLN A 76 10.60 -8.48 2.02
C GLN A 76 9.82 -7.15 2.01
N GLN A 77 8.57 -7.17 1.51
CA GLN A 77 7.72 -5.98 1.48
C GLN A 77 7.40 -5.46 2.89
N LYS A 78 7.09 -6.37 3.81
CA LYS A 78 6.84 -6.01 5.21
C LYS A 78 8.11 -5.47 5.89
N VAL A 79 9.31 -5.94 5.55
CA VAL A 79 10.58 -5.36 6.04
C VAL A 79 10.76 -3.92 5.54
N LEU A 80 10.44 -3.66 4.27
CA LEU A 80 10.49 -2.30 3.72
C LEU A 80 9.47 -1.39 4.41
N LEU A 81 8.28 -1.90 4.73
CA LEU A 81 7.29 -1.18 5.53
C LEU A 81 7.80 -0.89 6.95
N ALA A 82 8.39 -1.87 7.65
CA ALA A 82 8.98 -1.68 8.98
C ALA A 82 10.02 -0.57 8.99
N ARG A 83 10.90 -0.53 7.96
CA ARG A 83 11.89 0.54 7.79
C ARG A 83 11.24 1.92 7.82
N TRP A 84 10.16 2.10 7.07
CA TRP A 84 9.48 3.39 7.00
C TRP A 84 8.72 3.70 8.28
N LEU A 85 8.03 2.73 8.88
CA LEU A 85 7.33 2.91 10.15
C LEU A 85 8.26 3.32 11.29
N LEU A 86 9.52 2.85 11.29
CA LEU A 86 10.53 3.27 12.27
C LEU A 86 10.80 4.79 12.24
N THR A 87 10.57 5.45 11.10
CA THR A 87 10.70 6.91 10.97
C THR A 87 9.49 7.69 11.52
N LYS A 88 8.46 6.98 11.99
CA LYS A 88 7.19 7.53 12.52
C LYS A 88 6.54 8.52 11.53
N PRO A 89 6.26 8.07 10.28
CA PRO A 89 5.67 8.93 9.26
C PRO A 89 4.23 9.29 9.63
N LYS A 90 3.75 10.40 9.08
CA LYS A 90 2.34 10.83 9.13
C LYS A 90 1.56 10.31 7.93
N VAL A 91 2.25 10.12 6.79
CA VAL A 91 1.68 9.63 5.54
C VAL A 91 2.58 8.54 4.96
N ILE A 92 2.00 7.43 4.51
CA ILE A 92 2.70 6.44 3.68
C ILE A 92 1.98 6.31 2.34
N MET A 93 2.77 6.41 1.26
CA MET A 93 2.35 6.12 -0.09
C MET A 93 2.83 4.71 -0.47
N PHE A 94 1.93 3.88 -0.97
CA PHE A 94 2.23 2.55 -1.49
C PHE A 94 2.07 2.58 -3.01
N ASP A 95 3.13 2.21 -3.72
CA ASP A 95 3.15 2.09 -5.18
C ASP A 95 3.15 0.60 -5.56
N GLU A 96 2.03 0.14 -6.13
CA GLU A 96 1.77 -1.26 -6.52
C GLU A 96 2.21 -2.27 -5.43
N PRO A 97 1.68 -2.16 -4.20
CA PRO A 97 2.27 -2.80 -3.03
C PRO A 97 2.24 -4.32 -3.05
N THR A 98 1.41 -4.93 -3.90
CA THR A 98 1.28 -6.38 -4.01
C THR A 98 2.00 -7.00 -5.20
N LYS A 99 2.75 -6.21 -5.99
CA LYS A 99 3.46 -6.73 -7.15
C LYS A 99 4.61 -7.66 -6.75
N GLY A 100 4.63 -8.85 -7.34
CA GLY A 100 5.61 -9.89 -7.01
C GLY A 100 5.48 -10.46 -5.59
N ILE A 101 4.28 -10.38 -4.99
CA ILE A 101 3.87 -11.07 -3.77
C ILE A 101 2.88 -12.18 -4.14
N ASP A 102 3.00 -13.34 -3.49
CA ASP A 102 2.08 -14.45 -3.67
C ASP A 102 0.64 -14.07 -3.25
N ILE A 103 -0.37 -14.63 -3.93
CA ILE A 103 -1.79 -14.35 -3.67
C ILE A 103 -2.15 -14.57 -2.19
N GLY A 104 -1.64 -15.62 -1.56
CA GLY A 104 -1.89 -15.91 -0.15
C GLY A 104 -1.27 -14.91 0.82
N ALA A 105 -0.22 -14.18 0.39
CA ALA A 105 0.45 -13.16 1.21
C ALA A 105 -0.11 -11.74 1.00
N LYS A 106 -0.92 -11.51 -0.06
CA LYS A 106 -1.56 -10.21 -0.31
C LYS A 106 -2.53 -9.82 0.81
N GLY A 107 -3.38 -10.76 1.24
CA GLY A 107 -4.35 -10.53 2.32
C GLY A 107 -3.69 -10.08 3.63
N GLU A 108 -2.57 -10.71 4.01
CA GLU A 108 -1.82 -10.30 5.21
C GLU A 108 -1.28 -8.87 5.10
N LEU A 109 -0.83 -8.45 3.91
CA LEU A 109 -0.36 -7.08 3.70
C LEU A 109 -1.51 -6.08 3.79
N TYR A 110 -2.69 -6.43 3.27
CA TYR A 110 -3.89 -5.60 3.38
C TYR A 110 -4.34 -5.41 4.82
N ASP A 111 -4.32 -6.48 5.62
CA ASP A 111 -4.65 -6.39 7.04
C ASP A 111 -3.70 -5.47 7.80
N VAL A 112 -2.41 -5.51 7.45
CA VAL A 112 -1.41 -4.59 7.97
C VAL A 112 -1.75 -3.15 7.56
N ILE A 113 -1.99 -2.88 6.28
CA ILE A 113 -2.30 -1.54 5.76
C ILE A 113 -3.56 -0.98 6.46
N ASN A 114 -4.63 -1.76 6.53
CA ASN A 114 -5.86 -1.40 7.22
C ASN A 114 -5.63 -1.16 8.72
N GLY A 115 -4.78 -1.99 9.35
CA GLY A 115 -4.39 -1.82 10.75
C GLY A 115 -3.70 -0.47 11.00
N LEU A 116 -2.76 -0.09 10.13
CA LEU A 116 -2.06 1.19 10.21
C LEU A 116 -3.01 2.37 9.98
N ALA A 117 -3.89 2.28 8.99
CA ALA A 117 -4.90 3.31 8.74
C ALA A 117 -5.81 3.53 9.97
N ARG A 118 -6.28 2.44 10.60
CA ARG A 118 -7.06 2.51 11.85
C ARG A 118 -6.30 3.10 13.03
N GLN A 119 -4.98 3.06 13.02
CA GLN A 119 -4.13 3.70 14.04
C GLN A 119 -3.89 5.20 13.77
N GLY A 120 -4.54 5.76 12.73
CA GLY A 120 -4.47 7.18 12.40
C GLY A 120 -3.34 7.54 11.43
N LEU A 121 -2.67 6.55 10.82
CA LEU A 121 -1.71 6.80 9.75
C LEU A 121 -2.46 7.09 8.44
N ALA A 122 -2.14 8.20 7.77
CA ALA A 122 -2.68 8.45 6.45
C ALA A 122 -2.02 7.51 5.42
N VAL A 123 -2.84 6.80 4.65
CA VAL A 123 -2.38 5.85 3.64
C VAL A 123 -2.87 6.27 2.27
N VAL A 124 -1.96 6.32 1.31
CA VAL A 124 -2.27 6.48 -0.11
C VAL A 124 -1.80 5.21 -0.83
N VAL A 125 -2.68 4.58 -1.60
CA VAL A 125 -2.33 3.41 -2.41
C VAL A 125 -2.52 3.74 -3.87
N VAL A 126 -1.50 3.48 -4.67
CA VAL A 126 -1.54 3.51 -6.13
C VAL A 126 -1.48 2.07 -6.60
N SER A 127 -2.49 1.64 -7.35
CA SER A 127 -2.50 0.31 -7.97
C SER A 127 -3.31 0.29 -9.26
N SER A 128 -2.92 -0.58 -10.18
CA SER A 128 -3.70 -0.93 -11.36
C SER A 128 -4.70 -2.08 -11.12
N TYR A 129 -4.68 -2.71 -9.94
CA TYR A 129 -5.55 -3.83 -9.61
C TYR A 129 -6.78 -3.37 -8.81
N LEU A 130 -7.92 -3.22 -9.49
CA LEU A 130 -9.14 -2.65 -8.91
C LEU A 130 -9.70 -3.40 -7.69
N PRO A 131 -9.76 -4.75 -7.66
CA PRO A 131 -10.25 -5.47 -6.48
C PRO A 131 -9.49 -5.12 -5.19
N GLU A 132 -8.18 -4.89 -5.31
CA GLU A 132 -7.33 -4.47 -4.19
C GLU A 132 -7.64 -3.05 -3.75
N LEU A 133 -7.72 -2.11 -4.69
CA LEU A 133 -8.06 -0.71 -4.42
C LEU A 133 -9.42 -0.58 -3.73
N LEU A 134 -10.44 -1.21 -4.27
CA LEU A 134 -11.82 -1.13 -3.76
C LEU A 134 -11.97 -1.80 -2.39
N GLY A 135 -11.19 -2.86 -2.12
CA GLY A 135 -11.19 -3.53 -0.81
C GLY A 135 -10.56 -2.69 0.31
N LEU A 136 -9.54 -1.88 -0.02
CA LEU A 136 -8.80 -1.07 0.94
C LEU A 136 -9.40 0.33 1.14
N ALA A 137 -9.78 0.98 0.05
CA ALA A 137 -9.97 2.43 0.02
C ALA A 137 -11.24 2.92 0.72
N ASP A 138 -11.10 3.99 1.51
CA ASP A 138 -12.22 4.83 1.94
C ASP A 138 -12.72 5.74 0.81
N ARG A 139 -11.81 6.09 -0.11
CA ARG A 139 -12.05 6.94 -1.26
C ARG A 139 -11.08 6.57 -2.39
N VAL A 140 -11.59 6.49 -3.61
CA VAL A 140 -10.79 6.25 -4.82
C VAL A 140 -10.78 7.51 -5.68
N VAL A 141 -9.61 7.95 -6.09
CA VAL A 141 -9.44 9.07 -7.02
C VAL A 141 -9.01 8.49 -8.36
N VAL A 142 -9.80 8.74 -9.41
CA VAL A 142 -9.50 8.25 -10.75
C VAL A 142 -8.83 9.35 -11.55
N LEU A 143 -7.65 9.06 -12.07
CA LEU A 143 -6.89 9.93 -12.95
C LEU A 143 -7.07 9.50 -14.40
N ARG A 144 -7.35 10.43 -15.31
CA ARG A 144 -7.42 10.22 -16.76
C ARG A 144 -6.72 11.37 -17.48
N GLU A 145 -5.86 11.03 -18.43
CA GLU A 145 -5.20 11.97 -19.34
C GLU A 145 -4.37 13.10 -18.70
N ASP A 146 -4.03 13.02 -17.39
CA ASP A 146 -3.34 14.03 -16.54
C ASP A 146 -4.24 14.77 -15.53
N ALA A 147 -5.55 14.57 -15.62
CA ALA A 147 -6.53 15.22 -14.76
C ALA A 147 -7.27 14.22 -13.85
N ILE A 148 -7.86 14.73 -12.77
CA ILE A 148 -8.81 13.94 -11.97
C ILE A 148 -10.10 13.80 -12.78
N ALA A 149 -10.42 12.56 -13.17
CA ALA A 149 -11.66 12.23 -13.85
C ALA A 149 -12.85 12.19 -12.89
N GLY A 150 -12.60 11.83 -11.63
CA GLY A 150 -13.61 11.83 -10.57
C GLY A 150 -13.11 11.20 -9.28
N GLU A 151 -13.94 11.29 -8.25
CA GLU A 151 -13.73 10.65 -6.95
C GLU A 151 -14.91 9.71 -6.65
N LEU A 152 -14.60 8.53 -6.13
CA LEU A 152 -15.58 7.51 -5.78
C LEU A 152 -15.51 7.20 -4.27
N PRO A 153 -16.65 7.05 -3.60
CA PRO A 153 -16.67 6.67 -2.19
C PRO A 153 -16.37 5.18 -2.03
N ARG A 154 -16.10 4.75 -0.78
CA ARG A 154 -16.11 3.34 -0.40
C ARG A 154 -17.41 2.66 -0.85
N GLY A 155 -17.28 1.47 -1.44
CA GLY A 155 -18.41 0.68 -1.95
C GLY A 155 -18.71 0.88 -3.43
N ALA A 156 -17.96 1.74 -4.13
CA ALA A 156 -17.98 1.79 -5.59
C ALA A 156 -17.57 0.44 -6.21
N SER A 157 -18.07 0.20 -7.42
CA SER A 157 -17.78 -0.99 -8.21
C SER A 157 -16.58 -0.80 -9.14
N GLU A 158 -16.07 -1.90 -9.70
CA GLU A 158 -15.05 -1.84 -10.76
C GLU A 158 -15.58 -1.09 -12.00
N GLU A 159 -16.88 -1.25 -12.30
CA GLU A 159 -17.55 -0.57 -13.41
C GLU A 159 -17.50 0.96 -13.23
N ASP A 160 -17.76 1.47 -12.01
CA ASP A 160 -17.69 2.91 -11.72
C ASP A 160 -16.29 3.48 -11.99
N VAL A 161 -15.24 2.74 -11.61
CA VAL A 161 -13.85 3.15 -11.84
C VAL A 161 -13.55 3.14 -13.34
N LEU A 162 -13.93 2.08 -14.05
CA LEU A 162 -13.72 1.95 -15.49
C LEU A 162 -14.47 3.01 -16.30
N GLN A 163 -15.66 3.41 -15.86
CA GLN A 163 -16.43 4.48 -16.50
C GLN A 163 -15.69 5.82 -16.43
N LEU A 164 -15.15 6.17 -15.25
CA LEU A 164 -14.35 7.39 -15.09
C LEU A 164 -13.04 7.31 -15.91
N ALA A 165 -12.36 6.18 -15.86
CA ALA A 165 -11.08 5.97 -16.52
C ALA A 165 -11.18 5.97 -18.05
N SER A 166 -12.26 5.39 -18.61
CA SER A 166 -12.49 5.31 -20.07
C SER A 166 -13.06 6.59 -20.66
N GLY A 167 -13.72 7.42 -19.86
CA GLY A 167 -14.44 8.60 -20.34
C GLY A 167 -15.70 8.30 -21.13
N VAL A 168 -16.15 7.05 -21.15
CA VAL A 168 -17.41 6.65 -21.78
C VAL A 168 -18.56 6.93 -20.82
N THR A 169 -19.39 7.91 -21.12
CA THR A 169 -20.71 8.04 -20.47
C THR A 169 -21.61 6.89 -20.93
N PRO A 170 -22.24 6.13 -20.01
CA PRO A 170 -23.19 5.09 -20.37
C PRO A 170 -24.27 5.69 -21.26
N SER A 171 -24.48 5.09 -22.43
CA SER A 171 -25.62 5.45 -23.27
C SER A 171 -26.89 5.20 -22.45
N PRO A 172 -27.84 6.15 -22.37
CA PRO A 172 -29.04 5.97 -21.57
C PRO A 172 -29.75 4.68 -22.02
N ARG A 173 -29.98 3.76 -21.06
CA ARG A 173 -30.75 2.53 -21.32
C ARG A 173 -32.09 2.96 -21.91
N ASN A 174 -32.27 2.64 -23.18
CA ASN A 174 -33.50 2.92 -23.91
C ASN A 174 -34.54 1.89 -23.45
N ASP A 175 -35.16 2.13 -22.29
CA ASP A 175 -36.39 1.45 -21.86
C ASP A 175 -37.54 1.93 -22.75
N ARG A 176 -37.52 1.53 -24.02
CA ARG A 176 -38.71 1.59 -24.86
C ARG A 176 -39.54 0.36 -24.57
N SER A 177 -40.48 0.56 -23.63
CA SER A 177 -41.86 0.11 -23.72
C SER A 177 -42.17 -0.89 -24.85
N ASP A 178 -42.07 -2.18 -24.54
CA ASP A 178 -42.97 -3.18 -25.12
C ASP A 178 -44.37 -2.92 -24.56
N ASN A 179 -45.05 -1.93 -25.15
CA ASN A 179 -46.43 -1.62 -24.80
C ASN A 179 -47.18 -1.24 -26.09
N ALA A 180 -47.28 -2.18 -27.04
CA ALA A 180 -48.18 -2.05 -28.18
C ALA A 180 -48.37 -3.37 -28.97
N VAL A 181 -49.03 -4.40 -28.41
CA VAL A 181 -49.89 -5.35 -29.16
C VAL A 181 -50.83 -6.00 -28.13
N GLY A 182 -52.16 -5.91 -28.14
CA GLY A 182 -53.12 -5.19 -28.96
C GLY A 182 -54.49 -5.22 -28.25
N GLN A 183 -55.26 -4.15 -28.40
CA GLN A 183 -56.72 -4.15 -28.24
C GLN A 183 -57.33 -3.63 -29.54
N ASN A 184 -58.54 -4.11 -29.85
CA ASN A 184 -59.34 -3.99 -31.07
C ASN A 184 -58.89 -4.94 -32.18
N THR A 185 -59.67 -5.93 -32.62
CA THR A 185 -61.15 -6.05 -32.75
C THR A 185 -61.64 -7.47 -32.55
#